data_AF-A0A183EKB8-F1
#
_entry.id   AF-A0A183EKB8-F1
#
_cell.length_a   1.000
_cell.length_b   1.000
_cell.length_c   1.000
_cell.angle_alpha   90.00
_cell.angle_beta   90.00
_cell.angle_gamma   90.00
#
_symmetry.space_group_name_H-M   'P 1'
#
loop_
_entity.id
_entity.type
_entity.pdbx_description
1 polymer ?
#
loop_
_entity_poly.entity_id
_entity_poly.type
_entity_poly.pdbx_seq_one_letter_code
_entity_poly.pdbx_strand_id
1 'polypeptide(L)'
;LKSGKLEILTGGWVMTDEANSHYFGIISQLIEGHEWLSNHIGEDYKPRNHWSIDPFGLSPTVSYFMKKSNFSNGVLQRVHYSVKKHLAGTKQLEFIWRQLWTERQVSSVCLKDFSYISVVADGVRLGISGAALLYDQYRKKAQLFKTNVILVPLGDDFRYDTPFEWESQFTNYMKLFKYMNAQLPWNVNVRLQRFLPALLF
;
A
#
# COMPACT_ATOMS: atom_id res chain seq x y z
N LEU A 1 4.24 8.73 -15.60
CA LEU A 1 3.01 7.88 -15.71
C LEU A 1 3.13 6.85 -16.83
N LYS A 2 3.26 7.23 -18.11
CA LYS A 2 3.42 6.26 -19.23
C LYS A 2 4.62 5.31 -19.09
N SER A 3 5.72 5.77 -18.50
CA SER A 3 6.90 4.95 -18.18
C SER A 3 6.71 3.95 -17.03
N GLY A 4 5.58 3.97 -16.33
CA GLY A 4 5.29 3.08 -15.21
C GLY A 4 6.03 3.37 -13.90
N LYS A 5 6.89 4.41 -13.86
CA LYS A 5 7.67 4.80 -12.67
C LYS A 5 6.87 5.55 -11.59
N LEU A 6 5.74 6.14 -11.98
CA LEU A 6 4.82 6.86 -11.10
C LEU A 6 3.43 6.24 -11.27
N GLU A 7 2.72 6.05 -10.16
CA GLU A 7 1.34 5.59 -10.10
C GLU A 7 0.58 6.46 -9.10
N ILE A 8 -0.60 6.92 -9.49
CA ILE A 8 -1.55 7.63 -8.64
C ILE A 8 -2.51 6.60 -8.06
N LEU A 9 -2.56 6.54 -6.73
CA LEU A 9 -3.43 5.63 -5.98
C LEU A 9 -4.68 6.37 -5.52
N THR A 10 -5.82 5.69 -5.55
CA THR A 10 -7.18 6.23 -5.30
C THR A 10 -7.61 7.33 -6.29
N GLY A 11 -6.81 8.38 -6.48
CA GLY A 11 -7.10 9.51 -7.36
C GLY A 11 -8.28 10.36 -6.91
N GLY A 12 -8.68 10.29 -5.64
CA GLY A 12 -9.62 11.25 -5.07
C GLY A 12 -8.93 12.59 -4.79
N TRP A 13 -9.72 13.64 -4.61
CA TRP A 13 -9.20 14.95 -4.22
C TRP A 13 -8.48 14.89 -2.86
N VAL A 14 -8.94 14.01 -1.97
CA VAL A 14 -8.34 13.77 -0.65
C VAL A 14 -8.37 12.28 -0.30
N MET A 15 -7.61 11.92 0.72
CA MET A 15 -7.87 10.70 1.48
C MET A 15 -8.99 11.00 2.48
N THR A 16 -10.22 10.57 2.18
CA THR A 16 -11.42 10.96 2.92
C THR A 16 -11.47 10.35 4.32
N ASP A 17 -12.05 11.07 5.29
CA ASP A 17 -12.47 10.46 6.57
C ASP A 17 -13.53 9.39 6.29
N GLU A 18 -13.46 8.27 7.00
CA GLU A 18 -14.38 7.15 6.86
C GLU A 18 -15.39 7.06 8.01
N ALA A 19 -15.26 7.89 9.05
CA ALA A 19 -16.14 7.90 10.22
C ALA A 19 -17.33 8.87 10.09
N ASN A 20 -17.06 10.15 9.80
CA ASN A 20 -18.08 11.21 9.81
C ASN A 20 -18.57 11.60 8.41
N SER A 21 -17.80 11.27 7.38
CA SER A 21 -18.12 11.66 6.00
C SER A 21 -19.41 11.01 5.53
N HIS A 22 -20.38 11.84 5.13
CA HIS A 22 -21.54 11.35 4.41
C HIS A 22 -21.12 10.80 3.04
N TYR A 23 -21.77 9.74 2.57
CA TYR A 23 -21.41 9.08 1.31
C TYR A 23 -21.38 10.04 0.11
N PHE A 24 -22.23 11.07 0.12
CA PHE A 24 -22.23 12.11 -0.91
C PHE A 24 -20.86 12.79 -1.00
N GLY A 25 -20.28 13.21 0.12
CA GLY A 25 -18.96 13.85 0.16
C GLY A 25 -17.85 12.91 -0.31
N ILE A 26 -17.92 11.63 0.08
CA ILE A 26 -16.96 10.59 -0.35
C ILE A 26 -16.98 10.43 -1.88
N ILE A 27 -18.18 10.39 -2.48
CA ILE A 27 -18.35 10.26 -3.93
C ILE A 27 -17.91 11.54 -4.64
N SER A 28 -18.35 12.72 -4.17
CA SER A 28 -18.04 14.00 -4.80
C SER A 28 -16.54 14.26 -4.90
N GLN A 29 -15.78 14.05 -3.82
CA GLN A 29 -14.32 14.24 -3.86
C GLN A 29 -13.62 13.21 -4.78
N LEU A 30 -14.19 12.02 -4.92
CA LEU A 30 -13.65 10.99 -5.80
C LEU A 30 -13.89 11.37 -7.27
N ILE A 31 -15.09 11.87 -7.59
CA ILE A 31 -15.42 12.40 -8.91
C ILE A 31 -14.49 13.56 -9.26
N GLU A 32 -14.33 14.53 -8.37
CA GLU A 32 -13.47 15.70 -8.61
C GLU A 32 -12.03 15.30 -8.95
N GLY A 33 -11.44 14.40 -8.17
CA GLY A 33 -10.09 13.92 -8.44
C GLY A 33 -9.98 13.13 -9.75
N HIS A 34 -10.96 12.28 -10.07
CA HIS A 34 -10.95 11.49 -11.32
C HIS A 34 -11.18 12.37 -12.55
N GLU A 35 -12.04 13.39 -12.44
CA GLU A 35 -12.28 14.38 -13.49
C GLU A 35 -11.01 15.19 -13.74
N TRP A 36 -10.34 15.66 -12.68
CA TRP A 36 -9.06 16.36 -12.81
C TRP A 36 -8.01 15.49 -13.53
N LEU A 37 -7.90 14.21 -13.15
CA LEU A 37 -7.00 13.26 -13.80
C LEU A 37 -7.33 13.09 -15.29
N SER A 38 -8.61 12.92 -15.63
CA SER A 38 -9.05 12.78 -17.03
C SER A 38 -8.64 14.01 -17.84
N ASN A 39 -8.89 15.21 -17.32
CA ASN A 39 -8.67 16.47 -18.02
C ASN A 39 -7.19 16.86 -18.16
N HIS A 40 -6.32 16.45 -17.23
CA HIS A 40 -4.92 16.92 -17.20
C HIS A 40 -3.89 15.84 -17.49
N ILE A 41 -4.18 14.59 -17.13
CA ILE A 41 -3.27 13.45 -17.31
C ILE A 41 -3.65 12.64 -18.56
N GLY A 42 -4.93 12.64 -18.91
CA GLY A 42 -5.51 11.99 -20.08
C GLY A 42 -6.53 10.93 -19.72
N GLU A 43 -7.55 10.78 -20.57
CA GLU A 43 -8.72 9.92 -20.38
C GLU A 43 -8.38 8.42 -20.18
N ASP A 44 -7.22 7.99 -20.71
CA ASP A 44 -6.75 6.62 -20.62
C ASP A 44 -6.24 6.23 -19.22
N TYR A 45 -5.92 7.21 -18.37
CA TYR A 45 -5.36 6.96 -17.06
C TYR A 45 -6.44 6.90 -15.98
N LYS A 46 -6.73 5.70 -15.49
CA LYS A 46 -7.71 5.46 -14.42
C LYS A 46 -7.06 4.69 -13.26
N PRO A 47 -7.02 5.25 -12.03
CA PRO A 47 -6.55 4.53 -10.86
C PRO A 47 -7.30 3.22 -10.65
N ARG A 48 -6.59 2.13 -10.33
CA ARG A 48 -7.19 0.79 -10.09
C ARG A 48 -6.96 0.27 -8.67
N ASN A 49 -6.17 1.01 -7.91
CA ASN A 49 -5.68 0.61 -6.61
C ASN A 49 -5.95 1.72 -5.60
N HIS A 50 -6.53 1.33 -4.47
CA HIS A 50 -6.89 2.23 -3.39
C HIS A 50 -5.80 2.28 -2.31
N TRP A 51 -5.59 3.46 -1.73
CA TRP A 51 -4.63 3.69 -0.67
C TRP A 51 -5.29 4.55 0.41
N SER A 52 -5.54 3.95 1.58
CA SER A 52 -6.14 4.60 2.75
C SER A 52 -5.31 4.24 3.98
N ILE A 53 -4.39 5.12 4.37
CA ILE A 53 -3.46 4.85 5.49
C ILE A 53 -3.69 5.73 6.71
N ASP A 54 -4.46 6.81 6.56
CA ASP A 54 -4.58 7.83 7.61
C ASP A 54 -6.00 8.13 8.16
N PRO A 55 -7.12 7.59 7.63
CA PRO A 55 -8.40 7.76 8.30
C PRO A 55 -8.46 7.07 9.67
N PHE A 56 -9.00 7.75 10.69
CA PHE A 56 -9.08 7.22 12.06
C PHE A 56 -10.28 6.27 12.23
N GLY A 57 -10.09 5.03 11.78
CA GLY A 57 -11.16 4.04 11.65
C GLY A 57 -11.57 3.91 10.19
N LEU A 58 -12.14 2.76 9.85
CA LEU A 58 -12.41 2.37 8.46
C LEU A 58 -13.86 1.96 8.31
N SER A 59 -14.41 2.20 7.12
CA SER A 59 -15.82 1.97 6.83
C SER A 59 -16.00 1.06 5.61
N PRO A 60 -16.87 0.03 5.69
CA PRO A 60 -17.21 -0.77 4.51
C PRO A 60 -17.89 0.05 3.41
N THR A 61 -18.40 1.25 3.71
CA THR A 61 -18.93 2.17 2.71
C THR A 61 -17.89 2.56 1.65
N VAL A 62 -16.65 2.81 2.05
CA VAL A 62 -15.57 3.15 1.11
C VAL A 62 -15.26 1.95 0.22
N SER A 63 -15.16 0.74 0.78
CA SER A 63 -14.89 -0.47 -0.03
C SER A 63 -15.98 -0.74 -1.06
N TYR A 64 -17.24 -0.45 -0.74
CA TYR A 64 -18.35 -0.51 -1.69
C TYR A 64 -18.15 0.45 -2.87
N PHE A 65 -17.85 1.72 -2.60
CA PHE A 65 -17.63 2.70 -3.67
C PHE A 65 -16.39 2.41 -4.48
N MET A 66 -15.28 1.99 -3.84
CA MET A 66 -14.08 1.57 -4.56
C MET A 66 -14.40 0.44 -5.54
N LYS A 67 -15.16 -0.57 -5.13
CA LYS A 67 -15.58 -1.63 -6.05
C LYS A 67 -16.44 -1.11 -7.20
N LYS A 68 -17.39 -0.22 -6.92
CA LYS A 68 -18.26 0.40 -7.94
C LYS A 68 -17.50 1.32 -8.90
N SER A 69 -16.40 1.91 -8.45
CA SER A 69 -15.49 2.73 -9.25
C SER A 69 -14.37 1.92 -9.91
N ASN A 70 -14.56 0.61 -10.10
CA ASN A 70 -13.65 -0.30 -10.81
C ASN A 70 -12.27 -0.50 -10.15
N PHE A 71 -12.15 -0.26 -8.85
CA PHE A 71 -10.96 -0.65 -8.09
C PHE A 71 -10.94 -2.16 -7.84
N SER A 72 -9.75 -2.74 -7.89
CA SER A 72 -9.54 -4.18 -7.69
C SER A 72 -8.86 -4.48 -6.35
N ASN A 73 -8.03 -3.56 -5.87
CA ASN A 73 -7.22 -3.73 -4.67
C ASN A 73 -7.21 -2.46 -3.84
N GLY A 74 -6.89 -2.59 -2.56
CA GLY A 74 -6.64 -1.46 -1.70
C GLY A 74 -5.72 -1.79 -0.55
N VAL A 75 -5.30 -0.75 0.15
CA VAL A 75 -4.49 -0.83 1.37
C VAL A 75 -5.18 -0.04 2.46
N LEU A 76 -5.17 -0.64 3.65
CA LEU A 76 -5.72 -0.09 4.87
C LEU A 76 -4.63 -0.06 5.94
N GLN A 77 -4.74 0.83 6.93
CA GLN A 77 -3.74 0.91 7.99
C GLN A 77 -4.31 1.09 9.39
N ARG A 78 -5.22 2.03 9.65
CA ARG A 78 -5.62 2.37 11.03
C ARG A 78 -6.71 1.44 11.58
N VAL A 79 -6.36 0.17 11.72
CA VAL A 79 -7.18 -0.87 12.39
C VAL A 79 -6.73 -1.03 13.84
N HIS A 80 -7.68 -1.28 14.74
CA HIS A 80 -7.41 -1.50 16.16
C HIS A 80 -6.35 -2.60 16.39
N TYR A 81 -5.39 -2.36 17.28
CA TYR A 81 -4.22 -3.23 17.47
C TYR A 81 -4.59 -4.69 17.82
N SER A 82 -5.64 -4.91 18.63
CA SER A 82 -6.12 -6.25 18.96
C SER A 82 -6.63 -7.00 17.73
N VAL A 83 -7.30 -6.31 16.80
CA VAL A 83 -7.78 -6.89 15.54
C VAL A 83 -6.60 -7.22 14.65
N LYS A 84 -5.62 -6.31 14.52
CA LYS A 84 -4.37 -6.57 13.79
C LYS A 84 -3.64 -7.79 14.32
N LYS A 85 -3.46 -7.88 15.65
CA LYS A 85 -2.80 -9.02 16.31
C LYS A 85 -3.54 -10.32 16.03
N HIS A 86 -4.86 -10.31 16.09
CA HIS A 86 -5.69 -11.48 15.78
C HIS A 86 -5.54 -11.91 14.32
N LEU A 87 -5.73 -10.99 13.37
CA LEU A 87 -5.60 -11.27 11.93
C LEU A 87 -4.19 -11.69 11.54
N ALA A 88 -3.15 -11.12 12.18
CA ALA A 88 -1.77 -11.53 11.97
C ALA A 88 -1.54 -12.97 12.45
N GLY A 89 -2.10 -13.34 13.62
CA GLY A 89 -2.02 -14.70 14.16
C GLY A 89 -2.70 -15.75 13.27
N THR A 90 -3.76 -15.37 12.55
CA THR A 90 -4.50 -16.26 11.63
C THR A 90 -4.11 -16.10 10.15
N LYS A 91 -3.10 -15.24 9.85
CA LYS A 91 -2.69 -14.87 8.49
C LYS A 91 -3.84 -14.35 7.60
N GLN A 92 -4.71 -13.54 8.18
CA GLN A 92 -5.88 -12.93 7.55
C GLN A 92 -5.75 -11.41 7.36
N LEU A 93 -4.52 -10.88 7.36
CA LEU A 93 -4.24 -9.47 7.01
C LEU A 93 -4.50 -9.15 5.53
N GLU A 94 -4.58 -10.18 4.70
CA GLU A 94 -5.07 -10.12 3.32
C GLU A 94 -6.45 -10.76 3.26
N PHE A 95 -7.46 -9.96 2.91
CA PHE A 95 -8.83 -10.43 2.85
C PHE A 95 -9.63 -9.73 1.76
N ILE A 96 -10.72 -10.39 1.38
CA ILE A 96 -11.73 -9.83 0.50
C ILE A 96 -12.75 -9.09 1.36
N TRP A 97 -12.73 -7.76 1.32
CA TRP A 97 -13.69 -6.96 2.05
C TRP A 97 -14.97 -6.84 1.24
N ARG A 98 -16.07 -7.38 1.79
CA ARG A 98 -17.41 -7.40 1.19
C ARG A 98 -18.42 -6.70 2.09
N GLN A 99 -19.52 -6.23 1.50
CA GLN A 99 -20.65 -5.72 2.26
C GLN A 99 -21.39 -6.86 2.97
N LEU A 100 -21.86 -6.57 4.19
CA LEU A 100 -22.50 -7.56 5.08
C LEU A 100 -23.78 -8.17 4.48
N TRP A 101 -24.48 -7.42 3.63
CA TRP A 101 -25.73 -7.83 2.99
C TRP A 101 -25.54 -8.43 1.59
N THR A 102 -24.30 -8.66 1.15
CA THR A 102 -24.02 -9.16 -0.21
C THR A 102 -23.48 -10.59 -0.23
N GLU A 103 -23.91 -11.34 -1.24
CA GLU A 103 -23.30 -12.63 -1.58
C GLU A 103 -21.88 -12.47 -2.13
N ARG A 104 -21.07 -13.54 -2.04
CA ARG A 104 -19.59 -13.59 -2.05
C ARG A 104 -18.84 -12.80 -3.15
N GLN A 105 -19.48 -12.29 -4.20
CA GLN A 105 -18.77 -11.81 -5.40
C GLN A 105 -19.03 -10.35 -5.82
N VAL A 106 -20.02 -9.64 -5.26
CA VAL A 106 -20.51 -8.38 -5.87
C VAL A 106 -19.79 -7.12 -5.37
N SER A 107 -19.13 -7.16 -4.21
CA SER A 107 -18.63 -5.95 -3.52
C SER A 107 -17.22 -6.10 -2.93
N SER A 108 -16.39 -6.92 -3.57
CA SER A 108 -15.14 -7.44 -3.03
C SER A 108 -13.91 -6.63 -3.46
N VAL A 109 -13.21 -5.98 -2.52
CA VAL A 109 -11.86 -5.40 -2.74
C VAL A 109 -10.84 -6.23 -1.98
N CYS A 110 -9.74 -6.60 -2.64
CA CYS A 110 -8.61 -7.24 -1.97
C CYS A 110 -7.85 -6.19 -1.16
N LEU A 111 -7.86 -6.33 0.16
CA LEU A 111 -7.24 -5.37 1.05
C LEU A 111 -6.06 -5.98 1.78
N LYS A 112 -5.02 -5.16 1.91
CA LYS A 112 -3.86 -5.48 2.74
C LYS A 112 -3.82 -4.50 3.89
N ASP A 113 -3.81 -5.03 5.11
CA ASP A 113 -3.42 -4.26 6.29
C ASP A 113 -1.90 -4.42 6.50
N PHE A 114 -1.16 -3.32 6.68
CA PHE A 114 0.27 -3.37 6.93
C PHE A 114 0.67 -2.75 8.28
N SER A 115 1.92 -2.97 8.65
CA SER A 115 2.62 -2.24 9.69
C SER A 115 3.91 -1.68 9.10
N TYR A 116 4.27 -0.47 9.52
CA TYR A 116 5.56 0.13 9.21
C TYR A 116 6.68 -0.74 9.78
N ILE A 117 7.77 -0.88 9.04
CA ILE A 117 8.99 -1.51 9.55
C ILE A 117 9.82 -0.38 10.15
N SER A 118 9.93 -0.36 11.48
CA SER A 118 10.53 0.73 12.26
C SER A 118 12.02 0.98 11.98
N VAL A 119 12.73 0.00 11.42
CA VAL A 119 14.20 0.04 11.23
C VAL A 119 14.64 1.03 10.14
N VAL A 120 13.72 1.54 9.34
CA VAL A 120 14.01 2.39 8.18
C VAL A 120 13.94 3.89 8.49
N ALA A 121 13.33 4.27 9.62
CA ALA A 121 13.12 5.67 9.98
C ALA A 121 14.39 6.37 10.49
N ASP A 122 15.34 5.63 11.05
CA ASP A 122 16.58 6.19 11.55
C ASP A 122 17.67 6.03 10.49
N GLY A 123 18.29 7.14 10.09
CA GLY A 123 19.37 7.26 9.11
C GLY A 123 20.68 6.53 9.46
N VAL A 124 20.58 5.32 10.01
CA VAL A 124 21.66 4.38 10.24
C VAL A 124 22.32 4.11 8.90
N ARG A 125 23.65 4.25 8.84
CA ARG A 125 24.46 3.85 7.69
C ARG A 125 24.22 2.36 7.44
N LEU A 126 23.35 2.03 6.48
CA LEU A 126 23.01 0.67 6.11
C LEU A 126 24.19 0.06 5.33
N GLY A 127 25.19 -0.41 6.08
CA GLY A 127 26.23 -1.31 5.58
C GLY A 127 25.72 -2.75 5.44
N ILE A 128 26.64 -3.70 5.31
CA ILE A 128 26.31 -5.14 5.19
C ILE A 128 25.44 -5.63 6.38
N SER A 129 25.72 -5.15 7.59
CA SER A 129 24.90 -5.43 8.79
C SER A 129 23.47 -4.93 8.68
N GLY A 130 23.27 -3.78 8.04
CA GLY A 130 21.94 -3.20 7.78
C GLY A 130 21.11 -4.05 6.82
N ALA A 131 21.75 -4.63 5.79
CA ALA A 131 21.07 -5.52 4.85
C ALA A 131 20.56 -6.81 5.51
N ALA A 132 21.37 -7.40 6.40
CA ALA A 132 20.96 -8.60 7.14
C ALA A 132 19.82 -8.31 8.12
N LEU A 133 19.87 -7.17 8.83
CA LEU A 133 18.79 -6.74 9.71
C LEU A 133 17.49 -6.49 8.93
N LEU A 134 17.57 -5.78 7.80
CA LEU A 134 16.42 -5.51 6.96
C LEU A 134 15.81 -6.79 6.37
N TYR A 135 16.67 -7.74 5.95
CA TYR A 135 16.25 -9.06 5.52
C TYR A 135 15.47 -9.82 6.60
N ASP A 136 15.99 -9.85 7.84
CA ASP A 136 15.32 -10.49 8.97
C ASP A 136 13.95 -9.86 9.25
N GLN A 137 13.84 -8.53 9.18
CA GLN A 137 12.55 -7.84 9.31
C GLN A 137 11.58 -8.20 8.20
N TYR A 138 12.04 -8.27 6.95
CA TYR A 138 11.21 -8.69 5.82
C TYR A 138 10.72 -10.12 5.98
N ARG A 139 11.58 -11.03 6.45
CA ARG A 139 11.23 -12.43 6.73
C ARG A 139 10.19 -12.55 7.84
N LYS A 140 10.38 -11.83 8.96
CA LYS A 140 9.41 -11.79 10.06
C LYS A 140 8.07 -11.25 9.61
N LYS A 141 8.05 -10.17 8.82
CA LYS A 141 6.81 -9.62 8.25
C LYS A 141 6.13 -10.62 7.32
N ALA A 142 6.89 -11.31 6.47
CA ALA A 142 6.34 -12.31 5.54
C ALA A 142 5.64 -13.48 6.24
N GLN A 143 6.02 -13.83 7.48
CA GLN A 143 5.34 -14.88 8.24
C GLN A 143 3.89 -14.54 8.59
N LEU A 144 3.52 -13.25 8.58
CA LEU A 144 2.18 -12.76 8.89
C LEU A 144 1.21 -12.88 7.70
N PHE A 145 1.72 -13.18 6.51
CA PHE A 145 0.96 -13.27 5.27
C PHE A 145 0.90 -14.72 4.77
N LYS A 146 -0.07 -15.01 3.88
CA LYS A 146 -0.20 -16.32 3.25
C LYS A 146 0.71 -16.48 2.03
N THR A 147 0.98 -15.37 1.35
CA THR A 147 1.79 -15.35 0.13
C THR A 147 3.27 -15.12 0.45
N ASN A 148 4.12 -15.38 -0.54
CA ASN A 148 5.56 -15.08 -0.50
C ASN A 148 5.88 -13.64 -0.97
N VAL A 149 4.86 -12.79 -1.11
CA VAL A 149 5.01 -11.40 -1.57
C VAL A 149 4.52 -10.46 -0.47
N ILE A 150 5.42 -9.63 0.05
CA ILE A 150 5.07 -8.60 1.03
C ILE A 150 5.18 -7.20 0.45
N LEU A 151 4.30 -6.32 0.92
CA LEU A 151 4.39 -4.89 0.66
C LEU A 151 5.10 -4.19 1.83
N VAL A 152 6.13 -3.41 1.51
CA VAL A 152 6.85 -2.58 2.47
C VAL A 152 6.82 -1.14 1.97
N PRO A 153 5.93 -0.30 2.51
CA PRO A 153 5.87 1.11 2.15
C PRO A 153 7.12 1.84 2.63
N LEU A 154 7.62 2.75 1.79
CA LEU A 154 8.77 3.59 2.09
C LEU A 154 8.36 5.05 1.93
N GLY A 155 8.12 5.71 3.05
CA GLY A 155 7.64 7.09 3.09
C GLY A 155 7.10 7.41 4.48
N ASP A 156 6.79 8.68 4.66
CA ASP A 156 6.22 9.26 5.87
C ASP A 156 5.58 10.61 5.47
N ASP A 157 5.01 11.31 6.44
CA ASP A 157 4.40 12.62 6.23
C ASP A 157 5.37 13.59 5.54
N PHE A 158 4.95 14.09 4.37
CA PHE A 158 5.68 15.08 3.55
C PHE A 158 7.12 14.69 3.17
N ARG A 159 7.44 13.40 3.10
CA ARG A 159 8.76 12.92 2.64
C ARG A 159 8.97 13.09 1.14
N TYR A 160 10.23 13.06 0.74
CA TYR A 160 10.73 13.27 -0.64
C TYR A 160 10.54 14.70 -1.15
N ASP A 161 10.70 15.68 -0.26
CA ASP A 161 10.58 17.11 -0.57
C ASP A 161 11.87 17.70 -1.17
N THR A 162 13.02 17.15 -0.81
CA THR A 162 14.33 17.62 -1.28
C THR A 162 15.04 16.62 -2.21
N PRO A 163 15.79 17.08 -3.22
CA PRO A 163 16.60 16.22 -4.07
C PRO A 163 17.62 15.38 -3.28
N PHE A 164 18.18 15.96 -2.22
CA PHE A 164 19.14 15.27 -1.35
C PHE A 164 18.51 14.06 -0.65
N GLU A 165 17.31 14.24 -0.08
CA GLU A 165 16.60 13.13 0.56
C GLU A 165 16.31 12.01 -0.45
N TRP A 166 15.78 12.37 -1.61
CA TRP A 166 15.46 11.42 -2.68
C TRP A 166 16.70 10.63 -3.12
N GLU A 167 17.80 11.33 -3.42
CA GLU A 167 19.03 10.71 -3.91
C GLU A 167 19.67 9.81 -2.84
N SER A 168 19.70 10.27 -1.58
CA SER A 168 20.21 9.49 -0.45
C SER A 168 19.40 8.21 -0.26
N GLN A 169 18.06 8.31 -0.21
CA GLN A 169 17.19 7.15 -0.05
C GLN A 169 17.33 6.18 -1.21
N PHE A 170 17.18 6.65 -2.45
CA PHE A 170 17.25 5.81 -3.64
C PHE A 170 18.61 5.09 -3.74
N THR A 171 19.71 5.82 -3.59
CA THR A 171 21.06 5.25 -3.72
C THR A 171 21.36 4.21 -2.65
N ASN A 172 20.95 4.46 -1.41
CA ASN A 172 21.15 3.52 -0.30
C ASN A 172 20.32 2.24 -0.51
N TYR A 173 19.05 2.36 -0.87
CA TYR A 173 18.20 1.20 -1.14
C TYR A 173 18.66 0.37 -2.33
N MET A 174 19.15 0.99 -3.41
CA MET A 174 19.69 0.26 -4.56
C MET A 174 20.92 -0.58 -4.20
N LYS A 175 21.81 -0.06 -3.33
CA LYS A 175 22.96 -0.82 -2.81
C LYS A 175 22.50 -2.03 -1.99
N LEU A 176 21.52 -1.84 -1.11
CA LEU A 176 20.98 -2.91 -0.26
C LEU A 176 20.28 -3.99 -1.09
N PHE A 177 19.41 -3.61 -2.03
CA PHE A 177 18.71 -4.57 -2.87
C PHE A 177 19.67 -5.37 -3.73
N LYS A 178 20.69 -4.72 -4.31
CA LYS A 178 21.75 -5.41 -5.04
C LYS A 178 22.46 -6.44 -4.16
N TYR A 179 22.81 -6.07 -2.93
CA TYR A 179 23.45 -6.99 -1.98
C TYR A 179 22.52 -8.16 -1.60
N MET A 180 21.28 -7.86 -1.19
CA MET A 180 20.30 -8.87 -0.78
C MET A 180 19.99 -9.87 -1.90
N ASN A 181 19.77 -9.39 -3.12
CA ASN A 181 19.45 -10.23 -4.28
C ASN A 181 20.64 -11.09 -4.73
N ALA A 182 21.88 -10.73 -4.38
CA ALA A 182 23.07 -11.54 -4.66
C ALA A 182 23.28 -12.68 -3.65
N GLN A 183 22.63 -12.63 -2.47
CA GLN A 183 22.74 -13.67 -1.45
C GLN A 183 21.81 -14.85 -1.78
N LEU A 184 22.30 -15.82 -2.56
CA LEU A 184 21.53 -17.04 -2.91
C LEU A 184 20.91 -17.75 -1.69
N PRO A 185 21.59 -17.90 -0.52
CA PRO A 185 21.00 -18.54 0.64
C PRO A 185 19.78 -17.82 1.22
N TRP A 186 19.63 -16.51 0.95
CA TRP A 186 18.54 -15.71 1.51
C TRP A 186 17.23 -15.88 0.75
N ASN A 187 17.30 -16.42 -0.48
CA ASN A 187 16.17 -16.68 -1.36
C ASN A 187 15.15 -15.53 -1.39
N VAL A 188 15.64 -14.33 -1.68
CA VAL A 188 14.86 -13.09 -1.67
C VAL A 188 14.99 -12.35 -3.00
N ASN A 189 13.90 -11.73 -3.43
CA ASN A 189 13.89 -10.79 -4.54
C ASN A 189 13.29 -9.47 -4.05
N VAL A 190 14.12 -8.45 -3.87
CA VAL A 190 13.71 -7.11 -3.44
C VAL A 190 13.88 -6.12 -4.58
N ARG A 191 12.84 -5.32 -4.83
CA ARG A 191 12.84 -4.28 -5.86
C ARG A 191 11.91 -3.13 -5.48
N LEU A 192 12.19 -1.94 -5.98
CA LEU A 192 11.21 -0.86 -5.99
C LEU A 192 10.06 -1.24 -6.93
N GLN A 193 8.84 -1.05 -6.47
CA GLN A 193 7.65 -1.46 -7.19
C GLN A 193 6.52 -0.50 -6.86
N ARG A 194 5.77 -0.10 -7.89
CA ARG A 194 4.48 0.56 -7.74
C ARG A 194 3.46 -0.39 -7.10
N PHE A 195 2.34 0.10 -6.59
CA PHE A 195 1.34 -0.78 -5.98
C PHE A 195 0.56 -1.49 -7.09
N LEU A 196 1.11 -2.60 -7.58
CA LEU A 196 0.43 -3.45 -8.55
C LEU A 196 -0.63 -4.29 -7.84
N PRO A 197 -1.71 -4.69 -8.55
CA PRO A 197 -2.48 -5.85 -8.14
C PRO A 197 -1.49 -6.98 -7.87
N ALA A 198 -1.51 -7.52 -6.66
CA ALA A 198 -0.94 -8.82 -6.42
C ALA A 198 -1.81 -9.83 -7.20
N LEU A 199 -1.60 -9.92 -8.51
CA LEU A 199 -2.16 -10.98 -9.32
C LEU A 199 -1.39 -12.25 -8.99
N LEU A 200 -2.07 -13.07 -8.18
CA LEU A 200 -2.23 -14.52 -8.31
C LEU A 200 -0.96 -15.36 -8.46
N PHE A 201 -0.61 -16.06 -7.38
CA PHE A 201 -0.33 -17.50 -7.45
C PHE A 201 -1.26 -18.21 -6.45
#